data_AF-A0A935ZHT9-F1
#
_entry.id   AF-A0A935ZHT9-F1
#
_cell.length_a   1.000
_cell.length_b   1.000
_cell.length_c   1.000
_cell.angle_alpha   90.00
_cell.angle_beta   90.00
_cell.angle_gamma   90.00
#
_symmetry.space_group_name_H-M   'P 1'
#
loop_
_entity.id
_entity.type
_entity.pdbx_description
1 polymer ?
#
loop_
_entity_poly.entity_id
_entity_poly.type
_entity_poly.pdbx_seq_one_letter_code
_entity_poly.pdbx_strand_id
1 'polypeptide(L)'
;MALDPIKQWTLVCSGLVAHADGVLDGSECERLMNVLEGSDDLDGEEYGAWMAAISDATRLEELLAVLQPPPAESHRELLEGAWVMAVVDGQRTPEESAMLERLAATMGVEPLQLEYWREAWSSAEQEFARGVACVLAWVMGNGAPAPSNVRAAVADALWATPCEQALRDELVGRAMAPCTRDEAAAAVAGMSRARRIAALQRSVVAISRLPRSDEHRRRLVDLAWAASVPAEHVDRWFH
;
A
#
# COMPACT_ATOMS: atom_id res chain seq x y z
N MET A 1 21.69 -16.22 6.44
CA MET A 1 20.82 -16.98 7.37
C MET A 1 19.42 -17.02 6.75
N ALA A 2 18.77 -18.17 6.67
CA ALA A 2 17.51 -18.27 5.92
C ALA A 2 16.45 -17.26 6.42
N LEU A 3 15.76 -16.62 5.48
CA LEU A 3 14.71 -15.63 5.73
C LEU A 3 13.68 -16.16 6.74
N ASP A 4 13.13 -15.29 7.60
CA ASP A 4 12.05 -15.67 8.53
C ASP A 4 10.88 -16.36 7.80
N PRO A 5 10.30 -17.47 8.33
CA PRO A 5 9.24 -18.21 7.65
C PRO A 5 8.00 -17.38 7.27
N ILE A 6 7.58 -16.42 8.09
CA ILE A 6 6.43 -15.56 7.77
C ILE A 6 6.77 -14.63 6.61
N LYS A 7 8.00 -14.10 6.57
CA LYS A 7 8.48 -13.32 5.43
C LYS A 7 8.58 -14.13 4.16
N GLN A 8 9.05 -15.39 4.23
CA GLN A 8 9.05 -16.30 3.07
C GLN A 8 7.63 -16.47 2.52
N TRP A 9 6.67 -16.74 3.40
CA TRP A 9 5.26 -16.85 3.00
C TRP A 9 4.70 -15.55 2.42
N THR A 10 5.07 -14.40 2.98
CA THR A 10 4.64 -13.08 2.48
C THR A 10 5.12 -12.86 1.06
N LEU A 11 6.40 -13.15 0.78
CA LEU A 11 6.98 -13.02 -0.56
C LEU A 11 6.38 -14.01 -1.55
N VAL A 12 6.19 -15.27 -1.14
CA VAL A 12 5.60 -16.30 -2.00
C VAL A 12 4.14 -15.98 -2.31
N CYS A 13 3.31 -15.66 -1.31
CA CYS A 13 1.91 -15.32 -1.55
C CYS A 13 1.77 -14.06 -2.41
N SER A 14 2.47 -12.99 -2.07
CA SER A 14 2.37 -11.73 -2.80
C SER A 14 2.95 -11.83 -4.20
N GLY A 15 4.07 -12.54 -4.36
CA GLY A 15 4.71 -12.76 -5.66
C GLY A 15 3.86 -13.63 -6.57
N LEU A 16 3.30 -14.74 -6.08
CA LEU A 16 2.45 -15.60 -6.90
C LEU A 16 1.18 -14.87 -7.37
N VAL A 17 0.61 -14.03 -6.50
CA VAL A 17 -0.53 -13.18 -6.90
C VAL A 17 -0.09 -12.18 -7.96
N ALA A 18 1.01 -11.44 -7.75
CA ALA A 18 1.53 -10.48 -8.74
C ALA A 18 1.91 -11.12 -10.10
N HIS A 19 2.22 -12.42 -10.14
CA HIS A 19 2.49 -13.14 -11.39
C HIS A 19 1.25 -13.77 -12.03
N ALA A 20 0.08 -13.71 -11.39
CA ALA A 20 -1.05 -14.56 -11.76
C ALA A 20 -1.60 -14.27 -13.17
N ASP A 21 -1.54 -13.02 -13.62
CA ASP A 21 -1.95 -12.60 -14.97
C ASP A 21 -0.84 -12.77 -16.02
N GLY A 22 0.36 -13.19 -15.59
CA GLY A 22 1.55 -13.40 -16.42
C GLY A 22 2.44 -12.17 -16.61
N VAL A 23 2.16 -11.04 -15.95
CA VAL A 23 2.94 -9.80 -16.06
C VAL A 23 3.25 -9.24 -14.68
N LEU A 24 4.52 -9.33 -14.26
CA LEU A 24 4.99 -8.60 -13.08
C LEU A 24 5.33 -7.16 -13.46
N ASP A 25 4.59 -6.20 -12.95
CA ASP A 25 4.81 -4.79 -13.23
C ASP A 25 5.87 -4.14 -12.30
N GLY A 26 6.30 -2.92 -12.65
CA GLY A 26 7.32 -2.21 -11.88
C GLY A 26 6.89 -1.86 -10.45
N SER A 27 5.61 -1.55 -10.24
CA SER A 27 5.05 -1.17 -8.94
C SER A 27 4.87 -2.36 -8.00
N GLU A 28 4.51 -3.53 -8.52
CA GLU A 28 4.48 -4.79 -7.79
C GLU A 28 5.89 -5.24 -7.41
N CYS A 29 6.83 -5.13 -8.34
CA CYS A 29 8.25 -5.42 -8.10
C CYS A 29 8.81 -4.51 -7.00
N GLU A 30 8.58 -3.19 -7.07
CA GLU A 30 8.96 -2.24 -6.01
C GLU A 30 8.39 -2.64 -4.66
N ARG A 31 7.13 -3.10 -4.63
CA ARG A 31 6.51 -3.49 -3.36
C ARG A 31 7.09 -4.77 -2.78
N LEU A 32 7.41 -5.76 -3.62
CA LEU A 32 8.07 -6.99 -3.20
C LEU A 32 9.52 -6.71 -2.73
N MET A 33 10.23 -5.80 -3.39
CA MET A 33 11.55 -5.32 -2.95
C MET A 33 11.47 -4.67 -1.56
N ASN A 34 10.46 -3.83 -1.30
CA ASN A 34 10.28 -3.23 0.03
C ASN A 34 10.06 -4.26 1.14
N VAL A 35 9.42 -5.40 0.85
CA VAL A 35 9.28 -6.51 1.82
C VAL A 35 10.65 -7.15 2.11
N LEU A 36 11.49 -7.30 1.09
CA LEU A 36 12.86 -7.81 1.25
C LEU A 36 13.77 -6.85 2.00
N GLU A 37 13.77 -5.58 1.64
CA GLU A 37 14.59 -4.53 2.27
C GLU A 37 14.26 -4.35 3.77
N GLY A 38 13.03 -4.64 4.18
CA GLY A 38 12.64 -4.71 5.60
C GLY A 38 13.21 -5.90 6.36
N SER A 39 14.18 -6.63 5.80
CA SER A 39 14.83 -7.79 6.41
C SER A 39 16.28 -7.49 6.75
N ASP A 40 16.51 -7.15 8.01
CA ASP A 40 17.83 -6.83 8.56
C ASP A 40 18.84 -8.00 8.54
N ASP A 41 18.36 -9.22 8.29
CA ASP A 41 19.12 -10.47 8.44
C ASP A 41 19.61 -11.08 7.11
N LEU A 42 19.27 -10.49 5.96
CA LEU A 42 19.69 -11.01 4.65
C LEU A 42 21.09 -10.52 4.29
N ASP A 43 21.97 -11.45 3.94
CA ASP A 43 23.20 -11.08 3.23
C ASP A 43 22.93 -10.83 1.73
N GLY A 44 23.93 -10.33 1.02
CA GLY A 44 23.79 -9.96 -0.39
C GLY A 44 23.52 -11.16 -1.33
N GLU A 45 23.97 -12.36 -0.97
CA GLU A 45 23.73 -13.57 -1.76
C GLU A 45 22.27 -14.03 -1.59
N GLU A 46 21.78 -14.04 -0.35
CA GLU A 46 20.40 -14.41 -0.04
C GLU A 46 19.41 -13.39 -0.60
N TYR A 47 19.72 -12.10 -0.51
CA TYR A 47 18.93 -11.05 -1.16
C TYR A 47 18.85 -11.29 -2.67
N GLY A 48 19.98 -11.56 -3.32
CA GLY A 48 20.02 -11.86 -4.76
C GLY A 48 19.21 -13.10 -5.14
N ALA A 49 19.27 -14.15 -4.30
CA ALA A 49 18.50 -15.38 -4.51
C ALA A 49 16.99 -15.14 -4.40
N TRP A 50 16.54 -14.35 -3.43
CA TRP A 50 15.12 -13.99 -3.30
C TRP A 50 14.63 -13.06 -4.40
N MET A 51 15.46 -12.10 -4.83
CA MET A 51 15.14 -11.26 -5.98
C MET A 51 14.95 -12.10 -7.25
N ALA A 52 15.84 -13.06 -7.49
CA ALA A 52 15.70 -13.99 -8.60
C ALA A 52 14.42 -14.85 -8.48
N ALA A 53 14.11 -15.34 -7.27
CA ALA A 53 12.90 -16.13 -7.03
C ALA A 53 11.62 -15.32 -7.28
N ILE A 54 11.54 -14.09 -6.75
CA ILE A 54 10.37 -13.21 -6.92
C ILE A 54 10.13 -12.86 -8.39
N SER A 55 11.18 -12.80 -9.21
CA SER A 55 11.04 -12.55 -10.66
C SER A 55 10.57 -13.77 -11.47
N ASP A 56 10.42 -14.95 -10.85
CA ASP A 56 10.09 -16.21 -11.52
C ASP A 56 8.92 -16.93 -10.83
N ALA A 57 7.75 -16.87 -11.47
CA ALA A 57 6.55 -17.55 -11.01
C ALA A 57 6.74 -19.06 -10.77
N THR A 58 7.50 -19.75 -11.64
CA THR A 58 7.77 -21.18 -11.49
C THR A 58 8.57 -21.44 -10.23
N ARG A 59 9.57 -20.59 -9.96
CA ARG A 59 10.38 -20.70 -8.75
C ARG A 59 9.56 -20.46 -7.48
N LEU A 60 8.61 -19.53 -7.51
CA LEU A 60 7.71 -19.28 -6.39
C LEU A 60 6.76 -20.47 -6.13
N GLU A 61 6.28 -21.14 -7.18
CA GLU A 61 5.47 -22.36 -7.07
C GLU A 61 6.27 -23.52 -6.44
N GLU A 62 7.52 -23.69 -6.86
CA GLU A 62 8.43 -24.67 -6.25
C GLU A 62 8.64 -24.40 -4.76
N LEU A 63 8.81 -23.13 -4.39
CA LEU A 63 8.94 -22.72 -2.99
C LEU A 63 7.65 -23.01 -2.21
N LEU A 64 6.48 -22.62 -2.75
CA LEU A 64 5.18 -22.90 -2.13
C LEU A 64 4.99 -24.39 -1.82
N ALA A 65 5.42 -25.28 -2.72
CA ALA A 65 5.27 -26.73 -2.56
C ALA A 65 6.13 -27.32 -1.42
N VAL A 66 7.23 -26.67 -1.04
CA VAL A 66 8.16 -27.17 -0.01
C VAL A 66 8.06 -26.40 1.31
N LEU A 67 7.42 -25.23 1.32
CA LEU A 67 7.22 -24.44 2.53
C LEU A 67 6.36 -25.19 3.54
N GLN A 68 6.79 -25.15 4.81
CA GLN A 68 5.94 -25.63 5.90
C GLN A 68 4.73 -24.69 6.04
N PRO A 69 3.52 -25.22 6.27
CA PRO A 69 2.33 -24.40 6.45
C PRO A 69 2.55 -23.33 7.53
N PRO A 70 2.08 -22.09 7.31
CA PRO A 70 2.22 -21.04 8.31
C PRO A 70 1.26 -21.28 9.48
N PRO A 71 1.55 -20.72 10.67
CA PRO A 71 0.62 -20.74 11.80
C PRO A 71 -0.75 -20.17 11.42
N ALA A 72 -1.82 -20.75 11.95
CA ALA A 72 -3.20 -20.38 11.59
C ALA A 72 -3.52 -18.91 11.88
N GLU A 73 -2.92 -18.37 12.94
CA GLU A 73 -3.03 -16.96 13.32
C GLU A 73 -2.45 -15.99 12.27
N SER A 74 -1.52 -16.44 11.42
CA SER A 74 -0.90 -15.63 10.37
C SER A 74 -1.62 -15.68 9.03
N HIS A 75 -2.53 -16.64 8.82
CA HIS A 75 -3.18 -16.85 7.50
C HIS A 75 -3.88 -15.60 7.01
N ARG A 76 -4.64 -14.95 7.89
CA ARG A 76 -5.39 -13.74 7.55
C ARG A 76 -4.47 -12.62 7.06
N GLU A 77 -3.38 -12.35 7.78
CA GLU A 77 -2.44 -11.28 7.45
C GLU A 77 -1.68 -11.56 6.14
N LEU A 78 -1.25 -12.81 5.94
CA LEU A 78 -0.57 -13.23 4.71
C LEU A 78 -1.47 -13.07 3.47
N LEU A 79 -2.72 -13.51 3.58
CA LEU A 79 -3.70 -13.39 2.50
C LEU A 79 -4.14 -11.94 2.27
N GLU A 80 -4.24 -11.12 3.33
CA GLU A 80 -4.48 -9.68 3.20
C GLU A 80 -3.35 -9.00 2.42
N GLY A 81 -2.09 -9.27 2.77
CA GLY A 81 -0.94 -8.73 2.06
C GLY A 81 -0.96 -9.06 0.56
N ALA A 82 -1.27 -10.31 0.22
CA ALA A 82 -1.40 -10.75 -1.16
C ALA A 82 -2.61 -10.11 -1.88
N TRP A 83 -3.76 -9.97 -1.21
CA TRP A 83 -4.94 -9.30 -1.77
C TRP A 83 -4.74 -7.80 -2.03
N VAL A 84 -3.95 -7.14 -1.18
CA VAL A 84 -3.59 -5.74 -1.35
C VAL A 84 -2.47 -5.59 -2.40
N MET A 85 -1.65 -6.62 -2.63
CA MET A 85 -0.69 -6.66 -3.75
C MET A 85 -1.42 -6.62 -5.09
N ALA A 86 -2.48 -7.42 -5.23
CA ALA A 86 -3.28 -7.56 -6.46
C ALA A 86 -4.00 -6.29 -6.93
N VAL A 87 -3.74 -5.11 -6.37
CA VAL A 87 -4.40 -3.86 -6.79
C VAL A 87 -3.43 -2.67 -6.74
N VAL A 88 -2.13 -2.96 -6.66
CA VAL A 88 -1.08 -1.92 -6.62
C VAL A 88 -1.06 -1.14 -7.92
N ASP A 89 -1.21 -1.85 -9.04
CA ASP A 89 -1.36 -1.31 -10.39
C ASP A 89 -2.74 -0.67 -10.64
N GLY A 90 -3.69 -0.89 -9.71
CA GLY A 90 -5.07 -0.40 -9.68
C GLY A 90 -6.08 -1.25 -10.43
N GLN A 91 -5.77 -2.49 -10.75
CA GLN A 91 -6.74 -3.44 -11.29
C GLN A 91 -6.67 -4.72 -10.49
N ARG A 92 -7.76 -5.48 -10.48
CA ARG A 92 -7.78 -6.86 -10.00
C ARG A 92 -8.26 -7.74 -11.13
N THR A 93 -7.46 -8.73 -11.47
CA THR A 93 -7.77 -9.72 -12.48
C THR A 93 -8.46 -10.93 -11.85
N PRO A 94 -9.29 -11.66 -12.64
CA PRO A 94 -9.79 -12.96 -12.23
C PRO A 94 -8.68 -13.95 -11.86
N GLU A 95 -7.54 -13.89 -12.55
CA GLU A 95 -6.37 -14.73 -12.34
C GLU A 95 -5.74 -14.53 -10.95
N GLU A 96 -5.53 -13.27 -10.54
CA GLU A 96 -5.05 -12.93 -9.19
C GLU A 96 -6.01 -13.39 -8.09
N SER A 97 -7.31 -13.25 -8.35
CA SER A 97 -8.36 -13.68 -7.41
C SER A 97 -8.35 -15.21 -7.25
N ALA A 98 -8.22 -15.95 -8.36
CA ALA A 98 -8.11 -17.40 -8.36
C ALA A 98 -6.81 -17.89 -7.68
N MET A 99 -5.70 -17.15 -7.87
CA MET A 99 -4.45 -17.42 -7.19
C MET A 99 -4.59 -17.28 -5.67
N LEU A 100 -5.22 -16.21 -5.19
CA LEU A 100 -5.48 -16.01 -3.76
C LEU A 100 -6.37 -17.12 -3.19
N GLU A 101 -7.40 -17.54 -3.92
CA GLU A 101 -8.28 -18.66 -3.51
C GLU A 101 -7.49 -19.97 -3.38
N ARG A 102 -6.55 -20.23 -4.30
CA ARG A 102 -5.67 -21.40 -4.22
C ARG A 102 -4.72 -21.34 -3.02
N LEU A 103 -4.12 -20.18 -2.74
CA LEU A 103 -3.27 -19.97 -1.57
C LEU A 103 -4.05 -20.17 -0.27
N ALA A 104 -5.27 -19.64 -0.19
CA ALA A 104 -6.16 -19.83 0.96
C ALA A 104 -6.51 -21.31 1.17
N ALA A 105 -6.80 -22.04 0.09
CA ALA A 105 -7.05 -23.48 0.16
C ALA A 105 -5.83 -24.26 0.67
N THR A 106 -4.62 -23.91 0.23
CA THR A 106 -3.36 -24.50 0.74
C THR A 106 -3.18 -24.25 2.24
N MET A 107 -3.66 -23.11 2.76
CA MET A 107 -3.64 -22.79 4.20
C MET A 107 -4.81 -23.41 4.97
N GLY A 108 -5.79 -24.03 4.30
CA GLY A 108 -6.99 -24.57 4.92
C GLY A 108 -8.04 -23.53 5.31
N VAL A 109 -8.04 -22.38 4.63
CA VAL A 109 -9.05 -21.32 4.81
C VAL A 109 -10.26 -21.61 3.93
N GLU A 110 -11.46 -21.58 4.52
CA GLU A 110 -12.71 -21.84 3.81
C GLU A 110 -13.07 -20.72 2.81
N PRO A 111 -13.64 -21.03 1.63
CA PRO A 111 -13.97 -20.03 0.61
C PRO A 111 -14.87 -18.90 1.12
N LEU A 112 -15.88 -19.22 1.93
CA LEU A 112 -16.80 -18.23 2.50
C LEU A 112 -16.10 -17.29 3.49
N GLN A 113 -15.12 -17.81 4.24
CA GLN A 113 -14.32 -17.02 5.16
C GLN A 113 -13.41 -16.05 4.39
N LEU A 114 -12.79 -16.52 3.30
CA LEU A 114 -11.99 -15.68 2.41
C LEU A 114 -12.84 -14.58 1.75
N GLU A 115 -14.05 -14.90 1.30
CA GLU A 115 -14.98 -13.91 0.72
C GLU A 115 -15.28 -12.77 1.70
N TYR A 116 -15.65 -13.10 2.95
CA TYR A 116 -15.87 -12.12 4.00
C TYR A 116 -14.63 -11.24 4.27
N TRP A 117 -13.45 -11.85 4.27
CA TRP A 117 -12.20 -11.11 4.44
C TRP A 117 -11.91 -10.16 3.28
N ARG A 118 -12.08 -10.61 2.03
CA ARG A 118 -11.88 -9.77 0.82
C ARG A 118 -12.75 -8.54 0.84
N GLU A 119 -14.02 -8.67 1.24
CA GLU A 119 -14.93 -7.53 1.36
C GLU A 119 -14.44 -6.54 2.41
N ALA A 120 -14.09 -7.03 3.61
CA ALA A 120 -13.59 -6.20 4.70
C ALA A 120 -12.28 -5.48 4.33
N TRP A 121 -11.32 -6.17 3.73
CA TRP A 121 -10.05 -5.60 3.30
C TRP A 121 -10.24 -4.56 2.20
N SER A 122 -11.07 -4.86 1.20
CA SER A 122 -11.36 -3.92 0.12
C SER A 122 -12.02 -2.65 0.64
N SER A 123 -13.00 -2.79 1.54
CA SER A 123 -13.63 -1.65 2.21
C SER A 123 -12.59 -0.83 3.00
N ALA A 124 -11.73 -1.48 3.77
CA ALA A 124 -10.69 -0.83 4.56
C ALA A 124 -9.66 -0.08 3.70
N GLU A 125 -9.28 -0.60 2.52
CA GLU A 125 -8.36 0.08 1.61
C GLU A 125 -9.03 1.26 0.88
N GLN A 126 -10.31 1.14 0.54
CA GLN A 126 -11.07 2.27 -0.02
C GLN A 126 -11.21 3.41 0.99
N GLU A 127 -11.51 3.10 2.26
CA GLU A 127 -11.55 4.09 3.33
C GLU A 127 -10.19 4.76 3.55
N PHE A 128 -9.11 3.96 3.53
CA PHE A 128 -7.75 4.49 3.62
C PHE A 128 -7.45 5.46 2.47
N ALA A 129 -7.71 5.07 1.22
CA ALA A 129 -7.48 5.91 0.05
C ALA A 129 -8.32 7.20 0.09
N ARG A 130 -9.60 7.13 0.53
CA ARG A 130 -10.44 8.31 0.76
C ARG A 130 -9.84 9.24 1.81
N GLY A 131 -9.31 8.70 2.91
CA GLY A 131 -8.61 9.48 3.93
C GLY A 131 -7.37 10.17 3.37
N VAL A 132 -6.54 9.48 2.59
CA VAL A 132 -5.38 10.06 1.90
C VAL A 132 -5.80 11.23 1.01
N ALA A 133 -6.87 11.08 0.24
CA ALA A 133 -7.38 12.14 -0.62
C ALA A 133 -7.84 13.38 0.17
N CYS A 134 -8.49 13.19 1.33
CA CYS A 134 -8.88 14.30 2.22
C CYS A 134 -7.65 15.02 2.81
N VAL A 135 -6.63 14.27 3.23
CA VAL A 135 -5.35 14.84 3.69
C VAL A 135 -4.72 15.68 2.58
N LEU A 136 -4.62 15.13 1.37
CA LEU A 136 -4.07 15.84 0.20
C LEU A 136 -4.89 17.09 -0.13
N ALA A 137 -6.22 17.03 -0.04
CA ALA A 137 -7.10 18.19 -0.27
C ALA A 137 -6.77 19.36 0.65
N TRP A 138 -6.57 19.08 1.95
CA TRP A 138 -6.19 20.12 2.91
C TRP A 138 -4.75 20.61 2.70
N VAL A 139 -3.80 19.69 2.59
CA VAL A 139 -2.37 20.01 2.51
C VAL A 139 -2.04 20.78 1.23
N MET A 140 -2.59 20.34 0.11
CA MET A 140 -2.32 20.88 -1.22
C MET A 140 -3.27 22.03 -1.58
N GLY A 141 -4.36 22.21 -0.83
CA GLY A 141 -5.45 23.12 -1.14
C GLY A 141 -5.04 24.59 -1.17
N ASN A 142 -4.79 25.15 -2.35
CA ASN A 142 -4.84 26.60 -2.56
C ASN A 142 -6.16 26.95 -3.25
N GLY A 143 -6.78 28.06 -2.84
CA GLY A 143 -8.04 28.54 -3.40
C GLY A 143 -8.11 28.43 -4.93
N ALA A 144 -9.28 28.09 -5.45
CA ALA A 144 -9.51 27.58 -6.79
C ALA A 144 -9.00 28.49 -7.94
N PRO A 145 -8.68 27.91 -9.12
CA PRO A 145 -8.40 26.50 -9.39
C PRO A 145 -6.93 26.12 -9.13
N ALA A 146 -6.72 24.89 -8.66
CA ALA A 146 -5.38 24.38 -8.39
C ALA A 146 -4.52 24.31 -9.67
N PRO A 147 -3.25 24.76 -9.63
CA PRO A 147 -2.32 24.62 -10.75
C PRO A 147 -2.16 23.16 -11.22
N SER A 148 -1.91 22.95 -12.52
CA SER A 148 -1.80 21.61 -13.12
C SER A 148 -0.71 20.72 -12.49
N ASN A 149 0.39 21.32 -12.02
CA ASN A 149 1.45 20.61 -11.30
C ASN A 149 1.00 20.09 -9.92
N VAL A 150 0.07 20.78 -9.25
CA VAL A 150 -0.53 20.30 -7.99
C VAL A 150 -1.39 19.07 -8.26
N ARG A 151 -2.20 19.11 -9.32
CA ARG A 151 -3.03 17.97 -9.72
C ARG A 151 -2.18 16.74 -10.06
N ALA A 152 -1.09 16.92 -10.79
CA ALA A 152 -0.15 15.84 -11.10
C ALA A 152 0.47 15.25 -9.83
N ALA A 153 1.00 16.09 -8.94
CA ALA A 153 1.59 15.65 -7.67
C ALA A 153 0.61 14.86 -6.78
N VAL A 154 -0.67 15.27 -6.77
CA VAL A 154 -1.73 14.53 -6.06
C VAL A 154 -2.03 13.19 -6.71
N ALA A 155 -2.13 13.15 -8.05
CA ALA A 155 -2.33 11.89 -8.77
C ALA A 155 -1.20 10.90 -8.50
N ASP A 156 0.05 11.37 -8.48
CA ASP A 156 1.21 10.55 -8.16
C ASP A 156 1.19 10.01 -6.73
N ALA A 157 0.75 10.81 -5.75
CA ALA A 157 0.64 10.36 -4.37
C ALA A 157 -0.49 9.33 -4.17
N LEU A 158 -1.60 9.48 -4.88
CA LEU A 158 -2.72 8.54 -4.86
C LEU A 158 -2.44 7.27 -5.67
N TRP A 159 -1.57 7.34 -6.69
CA TRP A 159 -1.16 6.16 -7.47
C TRP A 159 -0.64 5.04 -6.56
N ALA A 160 0.13 5.39 -5.53
CA ALA A 160 0.69 4.43 -4.58
C ALA A 160 -0.31 3.93 -3.52
N THR A 161 -1.59 4.31 -3.58
CA THR A 161 -2.63 3.73 -2.71
C THR A 161 -3.24 2.50 -3.37
N PRO A 162 -3.36 1.36 -2.66
CA PRO A 162 -3.82 0.10 -3.23
C PRO A 162 -5.35 0.13 -3.38
N CYS A 163 -5.83 0.77 -4.45
CA CYS A 163 -7.23 0.79 -4.81
C CYS A 163 -7.42 0.89 -6.32
N GLU A 164 -8.61 0.52 -6.77
CA GLU A 164 -8.92 0.44 -8.20
C GLU A 164 -8.79 1.79 -8.91
N GLN A 165 -8.40 1.76 -10.18
CA GLN A 165 -8.17 2.95 -11.00
C GLN A 165 -9.37 3.92 -11.01
N ALA A 166 -10.59 3.38 -11.13
CA ALA A 166 -11.80 4.19 -11.15
C ALA A 166 -11.98 5.01 -9.85
N LEU A 167 -11.64 4.41 -8.70
CA LEU A 167 -11.64 5.13 -7.43
C LEU A 167 -10.48 6.13 -7.36
N ARG A 168 -9.28 5.78 -7.82
CA ARG A 168 -8.14 6.72 -7.86
C ARG A 168 -8.48 7.99 -8.65
N ASP A 169 -9.09 7.84 -9.82
CA ASP A 169 -9.54 8.97 -10.64
C ASP A 169 -10.57 9.86 -9.94
N GLU A 170 -11.53 9.24 -9.26
CA GLU A 170 -12.52 9.94 -8.42
C GLU A 170 -11.83 10.74 -7.30
N LEU A 171 -10.87 10.11 -6.62
CA LEU A 171 -10.14 10.68 -5.49
C LEU A 171 -9.23 11.84 -5.91
N VAL A 172 -8.60 11.79 -7.08
CA VAL A 172 -7.85 12.93 -7.64
C VAL A 172 -8.78 14.13 -7.82
N GLY A 173 -10.00 13.92 -8.33
CA GLY A 173 -11.01 14.97 -8.45
C GLY A 173 -11.41 15.55 -7.08
N ARG A 174 -11.70 14.68 -6.11
CA ARG A 174 -12.06 15.09 -4.75
C ARG A 174 -10.94 15.84 -4.04
N ALA A 175 -9.69 15.44 -4.22
CA ALA A 175 -8.53 16.09 -3.63
C ALA A 175 -8.30 17.52 -4.15
N MET A 176 -8.93 17.91 -5.26
CA MET A 176 -8.90 19.29 -5.77
C MET A 176 -10.04 20.15 -5.22
N ALA A 177 -11.02 19.56 -4.52
CA ALA A 177 -12.10 20.30 -3.89
C ALA A 177 -11.63 20.94 -2.57
N PRO A 178 -12.25 22.06 -2.14
CA PRO A 178 -11.98 22.63 -0.83
C PRO A 178 -12.21 21.60 0.28
N CYS A 179 -11.27 21.53 1.22
CA CYS A 179 -11.35 20.70 2.41
C CYS A 179 -10.86 21.52 3.60
N THR A 180 -11.49 21.36 4.75
CA THR A 180 -11.06 21.98 6.00
C THR A 180 -10.08 21.08 6.75
N ARG A 181 -9.32 21.68 7.66
CA ARG A 181 -8.43 20.94 8.56
C ARG A 181 -9.18 19.88 9.36
N ASP A 182 -10.36 20.22 9.90
CA ASP A 182 -11.12 19.34 10.77
C ASP A 182 -11.69 18.14 10.01
N GLU A 183 -12.13 18.35 8.77
CA GLU A 183 -12.53 17.26 7.87
C GLU A 183 -11.35 16.31 7.57
N ALA A 184 -10.18 16.87 7.24
CA ALA A 184 -8.97 16.08 7.01
C ALA A 184 -8.52 15.32 8.26
N ALA A 185 -8.58 15.94 9.44
CA ALA A 185 -8.24 15.32 10.72
C ALA A 185 -9.22 14.20 11.08
N ALA A 186 -10.52 14.44 10.90
CA ALA A 186 -11.57 13.44 11.13
C ALA A 186 -11.42 12.22 10.20
N ALA A 187 -11.06 12.46 8.93
CA ALA A 187 -10.88 11.40 7.95
C ALA A 187 -9.78 10.39 8.34
N VAL A 188 -8.74 10.84 9.05
CA VAL A 188 -7.67 9.95 9.54
C VAL A 188 -7.83 9.51 10.99
N ALA A 189 -8.70 10.16 11.78
CA ALA A 189 -8.86 9.88 13.21
C ALA A 189 -9.25 8.43 13.50
N GLY A 190 -10.11 7.83 12.67
CA GLY A 190 -10.56 6.44 12.80
C GLY A 190 -9.52 5.38 12.42
N MET A 191 -8.41 5.78 11.79
CA MET A 191 -7.37 4.86 11.33
C MET A 191 -6.46 4.41 12.48
N SER A 192 -5.84 3.24 12.33
CA SER A 192 -4.73 2.84 13.20
C SER A 192 -3.58 3.86 13.13
N ARG A 193 -2.72 3.93 14.15
CA ARG A 193 -1.56 4.83 14.16
C ARG A 193 -0.66 4.64 12.94
N ALA A 194 -0.43 3.39 12.54
CA ALA A 194 0.37 3.07 11.36
C ALA A 194 -0.27 3.62 10.08
N ARG A 195 -1.57 3.41 9.87
CA ARG A 195 -2.29 3.96 8.72
C ARG A 195 -2.35 5.49 8.73
N ARG A 196 -2.51 6.13 9.89
CA ARG A 196 -2.41 7.60 9.99
C ARG A 196 -1.06 8.11 9.51
N ILE A 197 0.03 7.49 9.97
CA ILE A 197 1.40 7.84 9.54
C ILE A 197 1.54 7.64 8.03
N ALA A 198 1.13 6.49 7.50
CA ALA A 198 1.20 6.20 6.07
C ALA A 198 0.41 7.23 5.24
N ALA A 199 -0.79 7.62 5.68
CA ALA A 199 -1.60 8.62 4.99
C ALA A 199 -0.92 10.00 4.92
N LEU A 200 -0.28 10.43 6.01
CA LEU A 200 0.47 11.67 6.04
C LEU A 200 1.75 11.59 5.19
N GLN A 201 2.46 10.46 5.20
CA GLN A 201 3.64 10.24 4.37
C GLN A 201 3.34 10.31 2.87
N ARG A 202 2.13 9.90 2.42
CA ARG A 202 1.72 10.11 1.02
C ARG A 202 1.72 11.58 0.61
N SER A 203 1.42 12.48 1.54
CA SER A 203 1.47 13.92 1.26
C SER A 203 2.90 14.43 1.08
N VAL A 204 3.90 13.82 1.73
CA VAL A 204 5.31 14.18 1.53
C VAL A 204 5.72 13.96 0.08
N VAL A 205 5.29 12.84 -0.53
CA VAL A 205 5.55 12.54 -1.94
C VAL A 205 5.00 13.64 -2.85
N ALA A 206 3.76 14.07 -2.62
CA ALA A 206 3.15 15.15 -3.39
C ALA A 206 3.88 16.49 -3.18
N ILE A 207 4.19 16.84 -1.93
CA ILE A 207 4.87 18.09 -1.56
C ILE A 207 6.26 18.19 -2.21
N SER A 208 7.04 17.10 -2.17
CA SER A 208 8.40 17.06 -2.70
C SER A 208 8.47 17.25 -4.22
N ARG A 209 7.35 17.03 -4.93
CA ARG A 209 7.24 17.29 -6.38
C ARG A 209 6.90 18.76 -6.71
N LEU A 210 6.60 19.59 -5.70
CA LEU A 210 6.21 20.99 -5.91
C LEU A 210 7.34 21.98 -5.58
N PRO A 211 7.51 23.04 -6.39
CA PRO A 211 8.40 24.15 -6.05
C PRO A 211 7.83 24.97 -4.89
N ARG A 212 8.69 25.40 -3.94
CA ARG A 212 8.34 26.21 -2.75
C ARG A 212 7.35 25.51 -1.80
N SER A 213 7.76 24.38 -1.26
CA SER A 213 6.97 23.45 -0.43
C SER A 213 6.69 23.90 1.02
N ASP A 214 7.22 25.04 1.49
CA ASP A 214 7.17 25.43 2.91
C ASP A 214 5.76 25.63 3.48
N GLU A 215 4.82 26.14 2.67
CA GLU A 215 3.42 26.29 3.07
C GLU A 215 2.72 24.93 3.20
N HIS A 216 2.91 24.05 2.21
CA HIS A 216 2.32 22.71 2.25
C HIS A 216 2.91 21.87 3.39
N ARG A 217 4.23 21.99 3.65
CA ARG A 217 4.89 21.39 4.81
C ARG A 217 4.29 21.89 6.13
N ARG A 218 4.10 23.21 6.27
CA ARG A 218 3.47 23.78 7.47
C ARG A 218 2.06 23.24 7.71
N ARG A 219 1.25 23.11 6.67
CA ARG A 219 -0.10 22.51 6.77
C ARG A 219 -0.08 21.03 7.12
N LEU A 220 0.88 20.28 6.58
CA LEU A 220 1.07 18.87 6.93
C LEU A 220 1.43 18.70 8.41
N VAL A 221 2.34 19.53 8.93
CA VAL A 221 2.71 19.53 10.36
C VAL A 221 1.52 19.89 11.26
N ASP A 222 0.74 20.91 10.88
CA ASP A 222 -0.47 21.30 11.63
C ASP A 222 -1.54 20.21 11.65
N LEU A 223 -1.72 19.50 10.52
CA LEU A 223 -2.61 18.36 10.43
C LEU A 223 -2.09 17.16 11.24
N ALA A 224 -0.79 16.88 11.19
CA ALA A 224 -0.19 15.79 11.96
C ALA A 224 -0.42 15.95 13.46
N TRP A 225 -0.32 17.19 13.98
CA TRP A 225 -0.64 17.48 15.37
C TRP A 225 -2.11 17.18 15.71
N ALA A 226 -3.05 17.61 14.85
CA ALA A 226 -4.47 17.30 15.01
C ALA A 226 -4.76 15.78 14.93
N ALA A 227 -3.99 15.05 14.13
CA ALA A 227 -4.06 13.60 13.98
C ALA A 227 -3.28 12.82 15.06
N SER A 228 -2.78 13.50 16.11
CA SER A 228 -1.97 12.90 17.18
C SER A 228 -0.69 12.20 16.69
N VAL A 229 -0.06 12.74 15.65
CA VAL A 229 1.25 12.34 15.15
C VAL A 229 2.28 13.43 15.51
N PRO A 230 3.35 13.12 16.25
CA PRO A 230 4.35 14.11 16.66
C PRO A 230 5.00 14.81 15.45
N ALA A 231 5.08 16.15 15.49
CA ALA A 231 5.63 16.97 14.41
C ALA A 231 7.10 16.62 14.08
N GLU A 232 7.89 16.24 15.09
CA GLU A 232 9.28 15.80 14.94
C GLU A 232 9.44 14.56 14.04
N HIS A 233 8.40 13.73 13.92
CA HIS A 233 8.40 12.62 12.96
C HIS A 233 8.16 13.09 11.54
N VAL A 234 7.33 14.12 11.35
CA VAL A 234 6.98 14.65 10.02
C VAL A 234 8.16 15.36 9.39
N ASP A 235 8.92 16.14 10.16
CA ASP A 235 10.08 16.86 9.65
C ASP A 235 11.19 15.92 9.15
N ARG A 236 11.32 14.73 9.75
CA ARG A 236 12.26 13.70 9.31
C ARG A 236 11.88 13.07 7.97
N TRP A 237 10.63 13.17 7.52
CA TRP A 237 10.23 12.60 6.21
C TRP A 237 10.72 13.41 5.01
N PHE A 238 11.19 14.65 5.24
CA PHE A 238 11.72 15.53 4.19
C PHE A 238 13.25 15.49 4.07
N HIS A 239 13.93 14.66 4.86
CA HIS A 239 15.38 14.54 4.96
C HIS A 239 15.82 13.11 4.73
#